data_AF-A0A3A3ZC80-F1
#
_entry.id   AF-A0A3A3ZC80-F1
#
_cell.length_a   1.000
_cell.length_b   1.000
_cell.length_c   1.000
_cell.angle_alpha   90.00
_cell.angle_beta   90.00
_cell.angle_gamma   90.00
#
_symmetry.space_group_name_H-M   'P 1'
#
loop_
_entity.id
_entity.type
_entity.pdbx_description
1 polymer ?
#
loop_
_entity_poly.entity_id
_entity_poly.type
_entity_poly.pdbx_seq_one_letter_code
_entity_poly.pdbx_strand_id
1 'polypeptide(L)'
;MQARFRRQKRRDTAPELALRRLLHRRGLRYLVDARPLPELRRRADLVFPAARIAVFVDGCFWHRCPEHGTEPRHNAEWWKDKLARNVTRDRETDRSLLDAGWLPLRFWEHQPSADAADVVAAAWAARRPGRCSGGQRRSQASSRVTVSKTAPAVDGPEALT
;
A
#
# COMPACT_ATOMS: atom_id res chain seq x y z
N MET A 1 -18.24 5.72 -25.53
CA MET A 1 -17.33 6.00 -24.38
C MET A 1 -18.02 6.03 -23.01
N GLN A 2 -19.30 6.42 -22.88
CA GLN A 2 -20.02 6.50 -21.59
C GLN A 2 -20.35 5.13 -20.93
N ALA A 3 -20.43 4.04 -21.70
CA ALA A 3 -20.80 2.72 -21.17
C ALA A 3 -19.71 2.06 -20.30
N ARG A 4 -18.43 2.43 -20.46
CA ARG A 4 -17.30 1.83 -19.73
C ARG A 4 -17.27 2.26 -18.24
N PHE A 5 -17.68 3.48 -17.94
CA PHE A 5 -17.66 4.03 -16.57
C PHE A 5 -18.85 3.61 -15.70
N ARG A 6 -19.91 3.05 -16.32
CA ARG A 6 -21.14 2.64 -15.61
C ARG A 6 -21.05 1.22 -15.03
N ARG A 7 -20.05 0.42 -15.46
CA ARG A 7 -19.91 -1.01 -15.11
C ARG A 7 -18.69 -1.31 -14.23
N GLN A 8 -17.98 -0.29 -13.76
CA GLN A 8 -16.87 -0.48 -12.84
C GLN A 8 -17.45 -0.65 -11.43
N LYS A 9 -17.42 -1.89 -10.94
CA LYS A 9 -17.89 -2.21 -9.60
C LYS A 9 -17.04 -1.44 -8.60
N ARG A 10 -17.71 -0.74 -7.67
CA ARG A 10 -17.05 -0.01 -6.56
C ARG A 10 -16.56 -0.94 -5.45
N ARG A 11 -16.96 -2.21 -5.47
CA ARG A 11 -16.72 -3.23 -4.42
C ARG A 11 -16.76 -4.63 -5.02
N ASP A 12 -16.11 -5.59 -4.37
CA ASP A 12 -15.97 -6.99 -4.79
C ASP A 12 -15.33 -7.10 -6.17
N THR A 13 -14.29 -6.30 -6.40
CA THR A 13 -13.48 -6.42 -7.61
C THR A 13 -12.72 -7.74 -7.60
N ALA A 14 -12.36 -8.26 -8.79
CA ALA A 14 -11.57 -9.49 -8.89
C ALA A 14 -10.28 -9.48 -8.04
N PRO A 15 -9.46 -8.40 -8.02
CA PRO A 15 -8.28 -8.33 -7.16
C PRO A 15 -8.64 -8.28 -5.66
N GLU A 16 -9.71 -7.57 -5.27
CA GLU A 16 -10.17 -7.53 -3.88
C GLU A 16 -10.60 -8.94 -3.39
N LEU A 17 -11.38 -9.67 -4.20
CA LEU A 17 -11.80 -11.03 -3.87
C LEU A 17 -10.63 -12.01 -3.82
N ALA A 18 -9.63 -11.86 -4.70
CA ALA A 18 -8.42 -12.67 -4.68
C ALA A 18 -7.60 -12.42 -3.41
N LEU A 19 -7.38 -11.15 -3.05
CA LEU A 19 -6.70 -10.73 -1.82
C LEU A 19 -7.40 -11.30 -0.58
N ARG A 20 -8.73 -11.20 -0.52
CA ARG A 20 -9.55 -11.76 0.56
C ARG A 20 -9.35 -13.26 0.73
N ARG A 21 -9.38 -14.02 -0.37
CA ARG A 21 -9.17 -15.47 -0.36
C ARG A 21 -7.77 -15.83 0.14
N LEU A 22 -6.74 -15.14 -0.32
CA LEU A 22 -5.35 -15.37 0.09
C LEU A 22 -5.14 -15.10 1.59
N LEU A 23 -5.63 -13.96 2.08
CA LEU A 23 -5.53 -13.60 3.50
C LEU A 23 -6.30 -14.56 4.39
N HIS A 24 -7.48 -15.02 3.96
CA HIS A 24 -8.24 -16.01 4.70
C HIS A 24 -7.53 -17.38 4.75
N ARG A 25 -6.93 -17.82 3.63
CA ARG A 25 -6.11 -19.04 3.59
C ARG A 25 -4.91 -18.97 4.53
N ARG A 26 -4.37 -17.77 4.76
CA ARG A 26 -3.28 -17.51 5.72
C ARG A 26 -3.74 -17.39 7.18
N GLY A 27 -5.05 -17.55 7.44
CA GLY A 27 -5.62 -17.51 8.79
C GLY A 27 -5.82 -16.11 9.36
N LEU A 28 -5.67 -15.05 8.55
CA LEU A 28 -5.90 -13.69 9.00
C LEU A 28 -7.40 -13.39 9.04
N ARG A 29 -7.83 -12.72 10.12
CA ARG A 29 -9.20 -12.21 10.29
C ARG A 29 -9.22 -10.71 10.04
N TYR A 30 -10.19 -10.25 9.26
CA TYR A 30 -10.34 -8.87 8.86
C TYR A 30 -11.82 -8.51 8.73
N LEU A 31 -12.10 -7.20 8.80
CA LEU A 31 -13.39 -6.63 8.45
C LEU A 31 -13.34 -6.14 7.01
N VAL A 32 -14.43 -6.31 6.27
CA VAL A 32 -14.55 -5.89 4.87
C VAL A 32 -15.40 -4.63 4.79
N ASP A 33 -15.00 -3.65 3.96
CA ASP A 33 -15.73 -2.38 3.73
C ASP A 33 -16.07 -1.65 5.05
N ALA A 34 -15.07 -1.62 5.95
CA ALA A 34 -15.20 -1.12 7.30
C ALA A 34 -14.51 0.23 7.46
N ARG A 35 -14.99 1.02 8.42
CA ARG A 35 -14.34 2.29 8.78
C ARG A 35 -13.22 1.99 9.77
N PRO A 36 -11.96 2.32 9.45
CA PRO A 36 -10.86 2.17 10.41
C PRO A 36 -11.00 3.14 11.59
N LEU A 37 -11.54 4.33 11.36
CA LEU A 37 -11.81 5.35 12.38
C LEU A 37 -13.27 5.82 12.27
N PRO A 38 -13.99 6.00 13.39
CA PRO A 38 -15.37 6.47 13.36
C PRO A 38 -15.48 7.91 12.84
N GLU A 39 -14.45 8.74 13.01
CA GLU A 39 -14.35 10.11 12.50
C GLU A 39 -14.11 10.13 10.98
N LEU A 40 -13.51 9.07 10.43
CA LEU A 40 -13.35 8.95 8.98
C LEU A 40 -14.68 8.52 8.34
N ARG A 41 -15.19 9.38 7.46
CA ARG A 41 -16.26 9.00 6.53
C ARG A 41 -15.82 7.96 5.48
N ARG A 42 -14.52 7.73 5.33
CA ARG A 42 -13.94 6.85 4.31
C ARG A 42 -13.88 5.42 4.84
N ARG A 43 -14.22 4.48 3.97
CA ARG A 43 -14.17 3.04 4.25
C ARG A 43 -12.92 2.47 3.59
N ALA A 44 -12.26 1.55 4.27
CA ALA A 44 -11.18 0.77 3.69
C ALA A 44 -11.74 -0.58 3.24
N ASP A 45 -11.15 -1.16 2.21
CA ASP A 45 -11.59 -2.44 1.65
C ASP A 45 -11.41 -3.55 2.67
N LEU A 46 -10.25 -3.57 3.33
CA LEU A 46 -9.96 -4.49 4.42
C LEU A 46 -9.42 -3.74 5.63
N VAL A 47 -9.94 -4.05 6.81
CA VAL A 47 -9.52 -3.47 8.09
C VAL A 47 -9.09 -4.58 9.04
N PHE A 48 -7.93 -4.40 9.66
CA PHE A 48 -7.41 -5.26 10.72
C PHE A 48 -7.36 -4.48 12.04
N PRO A 49 -8.45 -4.48 12.84
CA PRO A 49 -8.50 -3.71 14.07
C PRO A 49 -7.40 -4.09 15.07
N ALA A 50 -7.09 -5.39 15.17
CA ALA A 50 -6.09 -5.91 16.10
C ALA A 50 -4.66 -5.41 15.81
N ALA A 51 -4.32 -5.19 14.54
CA ALA A 51 -3.00 -4.71 14.11
C ALA A 51 -2.99 -3.20 13.76
N ARG A 52 -4.17 -2.55 13.84
CA ARG A 52 -4.43 -1.20 13.32
C ARG A 52 -3.92 -1.02 11.89
N ILE A 53 -4.33 -1.91 10.98
CA ILE A 53 -3.98 -1.83 9.55
C ILE A 53 -5.24 -1.56 8.74
N ALA A 54 -5.16 -0.60 7.83
CA ALA A 54 -6.21 -0.30 6.86
C ALA A 54 -5.65 -0.55 5.45
N VAL A 55 -6.33 -1.38 4.67
CA VAL A 55 -5.92 -1.75 3.32
C VAL A 55 -6.90 -1.16 2.31
N PHE A 56 -6.35 -0.52 1.29
CA PHE A 56 -7.08 0.08 0.17
C PHE A 56 -6.62 -0.55 -1.14
N VAL A 57 -7.56 -0.90 -2.01
CA VAL A 57 -7.33 -1.41 -3.35
C VAL A 57 -7.77 -0.33 -4.34
N ASP A 58 -6.79 0.45 -4.80
CA ASP A 58 -7.02 1.62 -5.65
C ASP A 58 -7.05 1.21 -7.12
N GLY A 59 -8.09 1.65 -7.84
CA GLY A 59 -8.18 1.45 -9.29
C GLY A 59 -7.21 2.37 -10.03
N CYS A 60 -6.48 1.83 -11.01
CA CYS A 60 -5.42 2.53 -11.75
C CYS A 60 -5.93 3.83 -12.40
N PHE A 61 -7.15 3.79 -12.92
CA PHE A 61 -7.77 4.91 -13.60
C PHE A 61 -8.18 6.04 -12.65
N TRP A 62 -8.65 5.72 -11.44
CA TRP A 62 -9.24 6.70 -10.51
C TRP A 62 -8.22 7.44 -9.65
N HIS A 63 -7.06 6.82 -9.43
CA HIS A 63 -5.99 7.38 -8.59
C HIS A 63 -4.73 7.75 -9.39
N ARG A 64 -4.82 7.78 -10.74
CA ARG A 64 -3.68 8.03 -11.65
C ARG A 64 -2.47 7.15 -11.31
N CYS A 65 -2.59 5.86 -11.57
CA CYS A 65 -1.41 4.99 -11.55
C CYS A 65 -0.35 5.54 -12.53
N PRO A 66 0.93 5.62 -12.12
CA PRO A 66 2.00 6.12 -12.98
C PRO A 66 2.19 5.29 -14.25
N GLU A 67 1.82 4.02 -14.25
CA GLU A 67 1.97 3.12 -15.40
C GLU A 67 0.83 3.21 -16.43
N HIS A 68 -0.39 3.53 -15.98
CA HIS A 68 -1.60 3.45 -16.80
C HIS A 68 -2.33 4.80 -16.93
N GLY A 69 -1.64 5.91 -16.68
CA GLY A 69 -2.14 7.28 -16.71
C GLY A 69 -2.63 7.73 -18.09
N THR A 70 -3.72 7.14 -18.56
CA THR A 70 -4.34 7.50 -19.83
C THR A 70 -5.16 8.77 -19.62
N GLU A 71 -4.71 9.91 -20.15
CA GLU A 71 -5.49 11.14 -20.06
C GLU A 71 -6.70 11.05 -21.00
N PRO A 72 -7.94 11.16 -20.49
CA PRO A 72 -9.10 11.20 -21.35
C PRO A 72 -9.05 12.47 -22.21
N ARG A 73 -9.08 12.31 -23.54
CA ARG A 73 -9.03 13.42 -24.52
C ARG A 73 -10.24 14.37 -24.45
N HIS A 74 -11.36 13.95 -23.84
CA HIS A 74 -12.54 14.79 -23.63
C HIS A 74 -12.65 15.23 -22.15
N ASN A 75 -12.94 16.53 -21.94
CA ASN A 75 -13.03 17.17 -20.62
C ASN A 75 -11.76 16.99 -19.76
N ALA A 76 -10.59 17.06 -20.41
CA ALA A 76 -9.30 16.76 -19.79
C ALA A 76 -9.01 17.60 -18.54
N GLU A 77 -9.34 18.89 -18.55
CA GLU A 77 -9.16 19.78 -17.40
C GLU A 77 -10.05 19.37 -16.21
N TRP A 78 -11.34 19.13 -16.46
CA TRP A 78 -12.24 18.67 -15.40
C TRP A 78 -11.80 17.32 -14.82
N TRP A 79 -11.31 16.39 -15.66
CA TRP A 79 -10.76 15.12 -15.19
C TRP A 79 -9.43 15.30 -14.44
N LYS A 80 -8.56 16.22 -14.88
CA LYS A 80 -7.32 16.59 -14.17
C LYS A 80 -7.62 17.08 -12.77
N ASP A 81 -8.53 18.05 -12.65
CA ASP A 81 -8.91 18.61 -11.35
C ASP A 81 -9.59 17.59 -10.45
N LYS A 82 -10.48 16.75 -11.01
CA LYS A 82 -11.15 15.70 -10.26
C LYS A 82 -10.18 14.66 -9.72
N LEU A 83 -9.24 14.20 -10.56
CA LEU A 83 -8.24 13.22 -10.17
C LEU A 83 -7.25 13.81 -9.15
N ALA A 84 -6.83 15.07 -9.34
CA ALA A 84 -5.99 15.77 -8.37
C ALA A 84 -6.67 15.85 -6.99
N ARG A 85 -7.97 16.19 -6.95
CA ARG A 85 -8.74 16.21 -5.70
C ARG A 85 -8.85 14.83 -5.03
N ASN A 86 -8.93 13.74 -5.82
CA ASN A 86 -8.91 12.39 -5.26
C ASN A 86 -7.56 12.10 -4.58
N VAL A 87 -6.45 12.35 -5.29
CA VAL A 87 -5.09 12.16 -4.74
C VAL A 87 -4.88 12.99 -3.48
N THR A 88 -5.32 14.25 -3.45
CA THR A 88 -5.23 15.09 -2.24
C THR A 88 -6.02 14.49 -1.08
N ARG A 89 -7.25 14.02 -1.33
CA ARG A 89 -8.08 13.37 -0.29
C ARG A 89 -7.51 12.05 0.20
N ASP A 90 -6.86 11.29 -0.67
CA ASP A 90 -6.18 10.05 -0.29
C ASP A 90 -5.03 10.34 0.65
N ARG A 91 -4.21 11.36 0.33
CA ARG A 91 -3.12 11.82 1.20
C ARG A 91 -3.61 12.33 2.56
N GLU A 92 -4.71 13.07 2.60
CA GLU A 92 -5.35 13.49 3.85
C GLU A 92 -5.81 12.28 4.67
N THR A 93 -6.43 11.30 4.03
CA THR A 93 -6.89 10.06 4.66
C THR A 93 -5.72 9.28 5.24
N ASP A 94 -4.64 9.12 4.48
CA ASP A 94 -3.45 8.41 4.91
C ASP A 94 -2.80 9.11 6.11
N ARG A 95 -2.73 10.44 6.10
CA ARG A 95 -2.24 11.22 7.23
C ARG A 95 -3.09 11.04 8.48
N SER A 96 -4.42 11.17 8.37
CA SER A 96 -5.31 10.95 9.51
C SER A 96 -5.20 9.54 10.10
N LEU A 97 -4.98 8.53 9.25
CA LEU A 97 -4.77 7.16 9.69
C LEU A 97 -3.45 7.02 10.44
N LEU A 98 -2.36 7.54 9.87
CA LEU A 98 -1.04 7.53 10.50
C LEU A 98 -1.05 8.25 11.86
N ASP A 99 -1.68 9.42 11.94
CA ASP A 99 -1.79 10.20 13.18
C ASP A 99 -2.57 9.44 14.27
N ALA A 100 -3.57 8.64 13.88
CA ALA A 100 -4.31 7.76 14.79
C ALA A 100 -3.59 6.42 15.08
N GLY A 101 -2.36 6.24 14.60
CA GLY A 101 -1.55 5.03 14.80
C GLY A 101 -1.99 3.84 13.94
N TRP A 102 -2.74 4.09 12.87
CA TRP A 102 -3.07 3.10 11.85
C TRP A 102 -2.02 3.07 10.75
N LEU A 103 -1.82 1.89 10.15
CA LEU A 103 -0.98 1.72 8.98
C LEU A 103 -1.87 1.65 7.73
N PRO A 104 -1.92 2.72 6.90
CA PRO A 104 -2.55 2.64 5.58
C PRO A 104 -1.64 1.87 4.61
N LEU A 105 -2.17 0.83 3.98
CA LEU A 105 -1.53 0.09 2.89
C LEU A 105 -2.38 0.23 1.64
N ARG A 106 -1.81 0.80 0.58
CA ARG A 106 -2.48 0.99 -0.71
C ARG A 106 -1.88 0.06 -1.75
N PHE A 107 -2.73 -0.68 -2.44
CA PHE A 107 -2.34 -1.57 -3.53
C PHE A 107 -3.12 -1.20 -4.77
N TRP A 108 -2.46 -1.25 -5.92
CA TRP A 108 -3.12 -0.98 -7.19
C TRP A 108 -3.86 -2.21 -7.70
N GLU A 109 -4.97 -2.04 -8.42
CA GLU A 109 -5.72 -3.15 -9.02
C GLU A 109 -4.89 -3.99 -10.03
N HIS A 110 -3.83 -3.41 -10.59
CA HIS A 110 -2.91 -4.11 -11.51
C HIS A 110 -1.82 -4.91 -10.80
N GLN A 111 -1.61 -4.69 -9.50
CA GLN A 111 -0.61 -5.46 -8.76
C GLN A 111 -1.10 -6.89 -8.51
N PRO A 112 -0.21 -7.89 -8.55
CA PRO A 112 -0.54 -9.25 -8.18
C PRO A 112 -1.12 -9.30 -6.75
N SER A 113 -2.30 -9.90 -6.60
CA SER A 113 -2.94 -10.01 -5.29
C SER A 113 -2.12 -10.86 -4.30
N ALA A 114 -1.21 -11.71 -4.79
CA ALA A 114 -0.26 -12.47 -3.98
C ALA A 114 0.71 -11.55 -3.23
N ASP A 115 1.38 -10.64 -3.95
CA ASP A 115 2.33 -9.69 -3.39
C ASP A 115 1.66 -8.76 -2.38
N ALA A 116 0.47 -8.25 -2.73
CA ALA A 116 -0.33 -7.45 -1.81
C ALA A 116 -0.67 -8.21 -0.53
N ALA A 117 -1.07 -9.48 -0.66
CA ALA A 117 -1.38 -10.32 0.48
C ALA A 117 -0.13 -10.65 1.33
N ASP A 118 1.06 -10.73 0.73
CA ASP A 118 2.33 -10.95 1.44
C ASP A 118 2.74 -9.73 2.25
N VAL A 119 2.65 -8.54 1.66
CA VAL A 119 2.90 -7.27 2.35
C VAL A 119 1.94 -7.10 3.53
N VAL A 120 0.64 -7.36 3.33
CA VAL A 120 -0.36 -7.28 4.41
C VAL A 120 -0.05 -8.30 5.51
N ALA A 121 0.32 -9.53 5.15
CA ALA A 121 0.66 -10.56 6.14
C ALA A 121 1.91 -10.19 6.95
N ALA A 122 2.95 -9.66 6.29
CA ALA A 122 4.17 -9.19 6.95
C ALA A 122 3.89 -8.01 7.89
N ALA A 123 3.13 -7.01 7.44
CA ALA A 123 2.73 -5.87 8.25
C ALA A 123 1.88 -6.29 9.45
N TRP A 124 0.95 -7.24 9.24
CA TRP A 124 0.14 -7.80 10.32
C TRP A 124 1.00 -8.52 11.34
N ALA A 125 1.96 -9.35 10.92
CA ALA A 125 2.88 -10.06 11.79
C ALA A 125 3.74 -9.11 12.64
N ALA A 126 4.26 -8.04 12.03
CA ALA A 126 5.09 -7.04 12.72
C ALA A 126 4.31 -6.23 13.78
N ARG A 127 3.00 -6.03 13.57
CA ARG A 127 2.15 -5.20 14.43
C ARG A 127 1.28 -5.99 15.41
N ARG A 128 1.42 -7.32 15.48
CA ARG A 128 0.63 -8.13 16.43
C ARG A 128 0.86 -7.63 17.86
N PRO A 129 -0.19 -7.20 18.59
CA PRO A 129 -0.08 -7.00 20.02
C PRO A 129 0.16 -8.36 20.67
N GLY A 130 1.41 -8.63 21.05
CA GLY A 130 1.81 -9.75 21.89
C GLY A 130 1.70 -11.14 21.27
N ARG A 131 2.84 -11.76 20.97
CA ARG A 131 3.22 -12.87 21.85
C ARG A 131 4.13 -12.23 22.90
N CYS A 132 3.83 -12.42 24.18
CA CYS A 132 4.85 -12.24 25.21
C CYS A 132 6.08 -13.04 24.75
N SER A 133 7.22 -12.37 24.57
CA SER A 133 8.50 -13.01 24.32
C SER A 133 8.95 -13.71 25.60
N GLY A 134 8.34 -14.87 25.88
CA GLY A 134 8.89 -15.82 26.83
C GLY A 134 10.23 -16.34 26.29
N GLY A 135 11.33 -15.82 26.83
CA GLY A 135 12.65 -16.45 26.84
C GLY A 135 13.37 -16.57 25.50
N GLN A 136 13.94 -15.47 24.98
CA GLN A 136 15.14 -15.59 24.16
C GLN A 136 16.36 -15.62 25.08
N ARG A 137 16.81 -16.84 25.39
CA ARG A 137 18.20 -17.08 25.79
C ARG A 137 19.08 -16.51 24.68
N ARG A 138 20.01 -15.65 25.08
CA ARG A 138 21.12 -15.22 24.24
C ARG A 138 21.86 -16.46 23.75
N SER A 139 21.92 -16.66 22.44
CA SER A 139 23.07 -17.26 21.79
C SER A 139 23.49 -16.30 20.68
N GLN A 140 24.52 -15.50 21.00
CA GLN A 140 25.27 -14.81 19.98
C GLN A 140 25.95 -15.87 19.11
N ALA A 141 25.55 -15.97 17.85
CA ALA A 141 26.38 -16.52 16.81
C ALA A 141 26.76 -15.36 15.88
N SER A 142 27.89 -14.76 16.20
CA SER A 142 28.61 -13.83 15.35
C SER A 142 28.94 -14.51 14.03
N SER A 143 28.49 -13.96 12.92
CA SER A 143 29.02 -14.28 11.59
C SER A 143 29.19 -12.95 10.87
N ARG A 144 30.44 -12.46 10.93
CA ARG A 144 30.91 -11.27 10.23
C ARG A 144 30.61 -11.40 8.75
N VAL A 145 29.76 -10.54 8.22
CA VAL A 145 29.71 -10.25 6.79
C VAL A 145 30.69 -9.11 6.52
N THR A 146 31.78 -9.44 5.84
CA THR A 146 32.81 -8.52 5.39
C THR A 146 32.25 -7.65 4.27
N VAL A 147 32.25 -6.33 4.46
CA VAL A 147 31.94 -5.36 3.39
C VAL A 147 33.22 -5.11 2.61
N SER A 148 33.29 -5.61 1.38
CA SER A 148 34.35 -5.21 0.43
C SER A 148 33.95 -3.91 -0.26
N LYS A 149 34.56 -2.83 0.19
CA LYS A 149 34.66 -1.54 -0.50
C LYS A 149 35.71 -1.69 -1.61
N THR A 150 35.32 -1.48 -2.86
CA THR A 150 36.27 -1.22 -3.95
C THR A 150 35.96 0.14 -4.55
N ALA A 151 36.82 1.10 -4.25
CA ALA A 151 37.04 2.29 -5.06
C ALA A 151 38.43 2.15 -5.69
N PRO A 152 38.62 2.58 -6.94
CA PRO A 152 39.85 3.23 -7.36
C PRO A 152 39.54 4.73 -7.53
N ALA A 153 40.19 5.61 -6.76
CA ALA A 153 41.53 6.15 -7.03
C ALA A 153 41.53 7.08 -8.26
N VAL A 154 41.73 8.35 -7.92
CA VAL A 154 41.90 9.53 -8.77
C VAL A 154 43.24 9.48 -9.51
N ASP A 155 43.27 10.06 -10.72
CA ASP A 155 44.49 10.66 -11.26
C ASP A 155 44.13 11.89 -12.12
N GLY A 156 44.36 13.06 -11.53
CA GLY A 156 45.15 14.17 -12.10
C GLY A 156 44.59 15.06 -13.23
N PRO A 157 45.07 16.32 -13.34
CA PRO A 157 44.38 17.42 -14.01
C PRO A 157 45.11 18.01 -15.24
N GLU A 158 44.38 18.57 -16.22
CA GLU A 158 44.91 19.53 -17.22
C GLU A 158 43.79 20.52 -17.63
N ALA A 159 43.91 21.80 -17.25
CA ALA A 159 44.33 22.93 -18.09
C ALA A 159 43.23 23.40 -19.07
N LEU A 160 42.49 24.46 -18.74
CA LEU A 160 42.73 25.84 -19.20
C LEU A 160 42.75 25.96 -20.74
N THR A 161 41.64 26.40 -21.33
CA THR A 161 41.49 27.57 -22.23
C THR A 161 40.01 27.76 -22.53
#